data_AF-A0A820RQN3-F1
#
_entry.id   AF-A0A820RQN3-F1
#
_cell.length_a   1.000
_cell.length_b   1.000
_cell.length_c   1.000
_cell.angle_alpha   90.00
_cell.angle_beta   90.00
_cell.angle_gamma   90.00
#
_symmetry.space_group_name_H-M   'P 1'
#
loop_
_entity.id
_entity.type
_entity.pdbx_description
1 polymer ?
#
loop_
_entity_poly.entity_id
_entity_poly.type
_entity_poly.pdbx_seq_one_letter_code
_entity_poly.pdbx_strand_id
1 'polypeptide(L)'
;RDFYSSSKTTPIPSKLKLRVTQACAEFCAVDGRAFDVITDDDFQNLAKVLFDAGRSLYKSSIEIKELLPHSTTVSRNVTRLYEEYKLHLVNICEQLNSFCLVVDQWKEISDNEPKMLATFRGYCIRVGCADHYLNKQLQHAFESEQLHVNKNVVEKVDCDIVQNMFNQIKKVVCHMRRSHQQQTLS
;
A
#
# COMPACT_ATOMS: atom_id res chain seq x y z
N ARG A 1 17.78 41.80 12.41
CA ARG A 1 18.48 42.05 11.13
C ARG A 1 19.49 40.92 10.97
N ASP A 2 19.36 39.86 10.17
CA ASP A 2 18.34 39.34 9.26
C ASP A 2 18.41 37.81 9.35
N PHE A 3 17.27 37.12 9.51
CA PHE A 3 17.16 35.69 9.85
C PHE A 3 16.53 34.83 8.73
N TYR A 4 16.59 35.31 7.48
CA TYR A 4 16.10 34.56 6.32
C TYR A 4 17.23 34.39 5.29
N SER A 5 18.01 33.32 5.44
CA SER A 5 18.71 32.73 4.30
C SER A 5 17.69 31.90 3.52
N SER A 6 16.93 32.54 2.63
CA SER A 6 16.26 31.79 1.57
C SER A 6 17.38 31.30 0.64
N SER A 7 17.75 30.03 0.74
CA SER A 7 18.63 29.41 -0.25
C SER A 7 17.94 29.54 -1.61
N LYS A 8 18.40 30.49 -2.44
CA LYS A 8 17.93 30.64 -3.81
C LYS A 8 18.34 29.37 -4.54
N THR A 9 17.39 28.47 -4.75
CA THR A 9 17.59 27.31 -5.62
C THR A 9 17.84 27.83 -7.03
N THR A 10 18.95 27.42 -7.62
CA THR A 10 19.31 27.83 -8.98
C THR A 10 18.21 27.30 -9.92
N PRO A 11 17.54 28.18 -10.68
CA PRO A 11 16.45 27.74 -11.54
C PRO A 11 16.99 26.78 -12.62
N ILE A 12 16.39 25.60 -12.71
CA ILE A 12 16.75 24.59 -13.70
C ILE A 12 16.34 25.12 -15.09
N PRO A 13 17.22 25.11 -16.10
CA PRO A 13 16.87 25.55 -17.45
C PRO A 13 15.64 24.82 -17.99
N SER A 14 14.70 25.55 -18.58
CA SER A 14 13.42 25.01 -19.10
C SER A 14 13.63 23.86 -20.08
N LYS A 15 14.61 23.99 -20.99
CA LYS A 15 14.98 22.94 -21.95
C LYS A 15 15.44 21.65 -21.26
N LEU A 16 16.17 21.76 -20.16
CA LEU A 16 16.61 20.60 -19.38
C LEU A 16 15.43 19.96 -18.66
N LYS A 17 14.57 20.77 -18.03
CA LYS A 17 13.36 20.28 -17.36
C LYS A 17 12.46 19.51 -18.32
N LEU A 18 12.24 20.04 -19.53
CA LEU A 18 11.45 19.38 -20.57
C LEU A 18 12.03 18.01 -20.96
N ARG A 19 13.35 17.91 -21.14
CA ARG A 19 14.02 16.64 -21.46
C ARG A 19 13.84 15.60 -20.35
N VAL A 20 13.95 16.02 -19.08
CA VAL A 20 13.72 15.12 -17.94
C VAL A 20 12.26 14.66 -17.90
N THR A 21 11.31 15.56 -18.13
CA THR A 21 9.88 15.21 -18.21
C THR A 21 9.60 14.18 -19.30
N GLN A 22 10.21 14.33 -20.49
CA GLN A 22 10.07 13.36 -21.57
C GLN A 22 10.64 11.99 -21.18
N ALA A 23 11.84 11.94 -20.61
CA ALA A 23 12.44 10.68 -20.15
C ALA A 23 11.62 9.98 -19.06
N CYS A 24 11.03 10.75 -18.13
CA CYS A 24 10.11 10.22 -17.13
C CYS A 24 8.83 9.65 -17.76
N ALA A 25 8.27 10.33 -18.77
CA ALA A 25 7.09 9.84 -19.47
C ALA A 25 7.39 8.54 -20.24
N GLU A 26 8.54 8.46 -20.91
CA GLU A 26 9.01 7.24 -21.58
C GLU A 26 9.23 6.09 -20.59
N PHE A 27 9.85 6.36 -19.43
CA PHE A 27 10.01 5.38 -18.36
C PHE A 27 8.67 4.77 -17.92
N CYS A 28 7.63 5.59 -17.74
CA CYS A 28 6.31 5.08 -17.38
C CYS A 28 5.64 4.32 -18.52
N ALA A 29 5.72 4.83 -19.75
CA ALA A 29 5.03 4.25 -20.90
C ALA A 29 5.63 2.92 -21.36
N VAL A 30 6.96 2.81 -21.38
CA VAL A 30 7.66 1.62 -21.89
C VAL A 30 7.64 0.48 -20.87
N ASP A 31 7.88 0.77 -19.59
CA ASP A 31 7.96 -0.24 -18.53
C ASP A 31 6.61 -0.49 -17.83
N GLY A 32 5.53 0.19 -18.26
CA GLY A 32 4.19 0.06 -17.66
C GLY A 32 4.14 0.51 -16.20
N ARG A 33 4.95 1.49 -15.81
CA ARG A 33 5.02 2.01 -14.43
C ARG A 33 3.89 3.00 -14.17
N ALA A 34 3.37 3.01 -12.95
CA ALA A 34 2.49 4.08 -12.49
C ALA A 34 3.20 5.44 -12.52
N PHE A 35 2.46 6.51 -12.79
CA PHE A 35 3.03 7.86 -12.87
C PHE A 35 3.57 8.35 -11.52
N ASP A 36 2.95 7.92 -10.42
CA ASP A 36 3.29 8.33 -9.06
C ASP A 36 4.68 7.83 -8.62
N VAL A 37 5.23 6.82 -9.29
CA VAL A 37 6.60 6.33 -9.04
C VAL A 37 7.64 7.45 -9.13
N ILE A 38 7.42 8.45 -10.00
CA ILE A 38 8.35 9.58 -10.16
C ILE A 38 8.29 10.53 -8.97
N THR A 39 7.16 10.58 -8.27
CA THR A 39 6.95 11.42 -7.09
C THR A 39 7.37 10.74 -5.79
N ASP A 40 7.54 9.42 -5.78
CA ASP A 40 7.93 8.66 -4.58
C ASP A 40 9.30 9.11 -4.05
N ASP A 41 9.39 9.28 -2.73
CA ASP A 41 10.62 9.71 -2.05
C ASP A 41 11.78 8.75 -2.31
N ASP A 42 11.52 7.44 -2.36
CA ASP A 42 12.54 6.42 -2.62
C ASP A 42 13.11 6.53 -4.05
N PHE A 43 12.27 6.84 -5.04
CA PHE A 43 12.73 7.09 -6.40
C PHE A 43 13.57 8.37 -6.48
N GLN A 44 13.14 9.44 -5.81
CA GLN A 44 13.91 10.70 -5.75
C GLN A 44 15.26 10.50 -5.05
N ASN A 45 15.30 9.70 -3.98
CA ASN A 45 16.53 9.33 -3.28
C ASN A 45 17.46 8.52 -4.19
N LEU A 46 16.94 7.53 -4.92
CA LEU A 46 17.71 6.78 -5.91
C LEU A 46 18.29 7.69 -7.01
N ALA A 47 17.46 8.58 -7.56
CA ALA A 47 17.89 9.53 -8.58
C ALA A 47 19.05 10.41 -8.06
N LYS A 48 18.95 10.90 -6.82
CA LYS A 48 20.02 11.66 -6.17
C LYS A 48 21.32 10.87 -6.08
N VAL A 49 21.26 9.60 -5.65
CA VAL A 49 22.45 8.72 -5.60
C VAL A 49 23.09 8.55 -6.98
N LEU A 50 22.28 8.38 -8.03
CA LEU A 50 22.77 8.27 -9.40
C LEU A 50 23.42 9.58 -9.89
N PHE A 51 22.83 10.73 -9.59
CA PHE A 51 23.41 12.04 -9.90
C PHE A 51 24.74 12.28 -9.17
N ASP A 52 24.81 11.95 -7.89
CA ASP A 52 26.01 12.09 -7.07
C ASP A 52 27.13 11.14 -7.53
N ALA A 53 26.78 9.91 -7.93
CA ALA A 53 27.71 8.96 -8.56
C ALA A 53 28.25 9.49 -9.90
N GLY A 54 27.39 10.08 -10.73
CA GLY A 54 27.80 10.73 -11.98
C GLY A 54 28.78 11.87 -11.74
N ARG A 55 28.51 12.70 -10.72
CA ARG A 55 29.37 13.82 -10.32
C ARG A 55 30.72 13.36 -9.77
N SER A 56 30.75 12.29 -8.96
CA SER A 56 31.98 11.82 -8.30
C SER A 56 32.98 11.17 -9.26
N LEU A 57 32.51 10.60 -10.37
CA LEU A 57 33.35 9.90 -11.34
C LEU A 57 34.13 10.85 -12.27
N TYR A 58 33.83 12.15 -12.30
CA TYR A 58 34.48 13.18 -13.15
C TYR A 58 34.73 12.76 -14.61
N LYS A 59 33.86 11.90 -15.17
CA LYS A 59 33.94 11.42 -16.56
C LYS A 59 32.89 12.10 -17.42
N SER A 60 33.27 12.46 -18.64
CA SER A 60 32.37 13.07 -19.64
C SER A 60 31.31 12.10 -20.15
N SER A 61 31.57 10.79 -20.06
CA SER A 61 30.63 9.74 -20.42
C SER A 61 30.77 8.56 -19.47
N ILE A 62 29.65 8.13 -18.90
CA ILE A 62 29.55 6.94 -18.06
C ILE A 62 28.65 5.96 -18.78
N GLU A 63 29.12 4.72 -18.94
CA GLU A 63 28.28 3.67 -19.47
C GLU A 63 27.32 3.19 -18.38
N ILE A 64 26.03 3.48 -18.54
CA ILE A 64 25.00 3.26 -17.50
C ILE A 64 24.93 1.79 -17.07
N LYS A 65 25.19 0.84 -17.99
CA LYS A 65 25.19 -0.59 -17.69
C LYS A 65 26.27 -1.01 -16.67
N GLU A 66 27.36 -0.26 -16.59
CA GLU A 66 28.46 -0.51 -15.65
C GLU A 66 28.17 0.11 -14.28
N LEU A 67 27.34 1.16 -14.24
CA LEU A 67 26.91 1.81 -13.01
C LEU A 67 25.74 1.07 -12.35
N LEU A 68 24.75 0.65 -13.15
CA LEU A 68 23.55 -0.01 -12.63
C LEU A 68 23.83 -1.49 -12.34
N PRO A 69 23.48 -1.98 -11.13
CA PRO A 69 23.64 -3.38 -10.81
C PRO A 69 22.66 -4.26 -11.61
N HIS A 70 23.10 -5.48 -11.92
CA HIS A 70 22.21 -6.50 -12.48
C HIS A 70 21.08 -6.85 -11.48
N SER A 71 19.91 -7.25 -11.99
CA SER A 71 18.71 -7.55 -11.19
C SER A 71 18.96 -8.59 -10.08
N THR A 72 19.78 -9.60 -10.36
CA THR A 72 20.19 -10.61 -9.37
C THR A 72 21.04 -10.04 -8.23
N THR A 73 21.88 -9.04 -8.51
CA THR A 73 22.66 -8.33 -7.49
C THR A 73 21.76 -7.48 -6.60
N VAL A 74 20.75 -6.82 -7.18
CA VAL A 74 19.73 -6.09 -6.42
C VAL A 74 18.96 -7.06 -5.52
N SER A 75 18.48 -8.18 -6.06
CA SER A 75 17.75 -9.21 -5.31
C SER A 75 18.55 -9.73 -4.10
N ARG A 76 19.84 -10.05 -4.28
CA ARG A 76 20.71 -10.47 -3.17
C ARG A 76 20.88 -9.37 -2.11
N ASN A 77 21.01 -8.12 -2.54
CA ASN A 77 21.11 -7.00 -1.60
C ASN A 77 19.82 -6.76 -0.81
N VAL A 78 18.65 -6.97 -1.42
CA VAL A 78 17.37 -6.92 -0.70
C VAL A 78 17.34 -7.98 0.41
N THR A 79 17.76 -9.21 0.11
CA THR A 79 17.86 -10.27 1.14
C THR A 79 18.82 -9.88 2.26
N ARG A 80 19.99 -9.31 1.93
CA ARG A 80 20.96 -8.86 2.93
C ARG A 80 20.38 -7.75 3.82
N LEU A 81 19.77 -6.72 3.21
CA LEU A 81 19.13 -5.62 3.95
C LEU A 81 18.02 -6.14 4.87
N TYR A 82 17.22 -7.09 4.41
CA TYR A 82 16.20 -7.72 5.24
C TYR A 82 16.79 -8.37 6.49
N GLU A 83 17.87 -9.15 6.38
CA GLU A 83 18.52 -9.76 7.54
C GLU A 83 19.12 -8.71 8.49
N GLU A 84 19.67 -7.60 7.96
CA GLU A 84 20.16 -6.48 8.78
C GLU A 84 19.02 -5.80 9.57
N TYR A 85 17.88 -5.53 8.93
CA TYR A 85 16.71 -4.97 9.62
C TYR A 85 16.11 -5.95 10.62
N LYS A 86 16.12 -7.24 10.32
CA LYS A 86 15.65 -8.29 11.23
C LYS A 86 16.44 -8.31 12.53
N LEU A 87 17.77 -8.16 12.47
CA LEU A 87 18.62 -8.03 13.67
C LEU A 87 18.24 -6.80 14.49
N HIS A 88 17.97 -5.67 13.84
CA HIS A 88 17.47 -4.47 14.52
C HIS A 88 16.12 -4.68 15.20
N LEU A 89 15.20 -5.40 14.56
CA LEU A 89 13.90 -5.74 15.14
C LEU A 89 14.03 -6.66 16.35
N VAL A 90 14.96 -7.62 16.35
CA VAL A 90 15.27 -8.45 17.53
C VAL A 90 15.69 -7.59 18.71
N ASN A 91 16.59 -6.62 18.50
CA ASN A 91 17.01 -5.69 19.55
C ASN A 91 15.84 -4.84 20.09
N ILE A 92 14.93 -4.40 19.21
CA ILE A 92 13.72 -3.67 19.62
C ILE A 92 12.81 -4.57 20.46
N CYS A 93 12.61 -5.83 20.05
CA CYS A 93 11.83 -6.79 20.83
C CYS A 93 12.45 -7.05 22.22
N GLU A 94 13.78 -7.14 22.32
CA GLU A 94 14.48 -7.27 23.60
C GLU A 94 14.29 -6.02 24.48
N GLN A 95 14.33 -4.82 23.90
CA GLN A 95 14.03 -3.57 24.61
C GLN A 95 12.58 -3.52 25.09
N LEU A 96 11.61 -3.90 24.26
CA LEU A 96 10.19 -3.96 24.65
C LEU A 96 9.98 -4.95 25.81
N ASN A 97 10.64 -6.10 25.77
CA ASN A 97 10.63 -7.07 26.86
C ASN A 97 11.18 -6.48 28.17
N SER A 98 12.19 -5.60 28.10
CA SER A 98 12.71 -4.89 29.29
C SER A 98 11.70 -3.93 29.93
N PHE A 99 10.70 -3.47 29.16
CA PHE A 99 9.59 -2.65 29.66
C PHE A 99 8.37 -3.49 30.09
N CYS A 100 8.52 -4.82 30.21
CA CYS A 100 7.41 -5.76 30.41
C CYS A 100 6.33 -5.65 29.31
N LEU A 101 6.66 -5.06 28.16
CA LEU A 101 5.83 -5.12 26.95
C LEU A 101 6.17 -6.44 26.26
N VAL A 102 5.52 -7.47 26.75
CA VAL A 102 5.72 -8.83 26.31
C VAL A 102 5.11 -9.01 24.91
N VAL A 103 5.95 -9.14 23.89
CA VAL A 103 5.53 -9.56 22.53
C VAL A 103 5.42 -11.10 22.47
N ASP A 104 4.97 -11.77 23.53
CA ASP A 104 5.00 -13.25 23.63
C ASP A 104 3.83 -13.92 22.90
N GLN A 105 2.88 -13.13 22.43
CA GLN A 105 1.77 -13.67 21.66
C GLN A 105 1.69 -12.88 20.38
N TRP A 106 2.09 -13.54 19.30
CA TRP A 106 1.74 -13.11 17.95
C TRP A 106 0.23 -12.90 17.98
N LYS A 107 -0.17 -11.62 17.95
CA LYS A 107 -1.57 -11.22 17.85
C LYS A 107 -1.82 -10.89 16.41
N GLU A 108 -2.52 -11.79 15.74
CA GLU A 108 -2.90 -11.57 14.36
C GLU A 108 -4.25 -10.86 14.33
N ILE A 109 -4.28 -9.72 13.65
CA ILE A 109 -5.52 -9.02 13.30
C ILE A 109 -5.97 -9.58 11.96
N SER A 110 -7.03 -10.38 11.97
CA SER A 110 -7.57 -11.01 10.77
C SER A 110 -9.01 -10.57 10.53
N ASP A 111 -9.39 -10.49 9.26
CA ASP A 111 -10.75 -10.32 8.75
C ASP A 111 -11.61 -11.59 8.89
N ASN A 112 -11.16 -12.58 9.68
CA ASN A 112 -11.83 -13.86 9.91
C ASN A 112 -11.98 -14.74 8.65
N GLU A 113 -11.13 -14.59 7.63
CA GLU A 113 -11.08 -15.51 6.50
C GLU A 113 -10.86 -16.96 6.98
N PRO A 114 -11.76 -17.94 6.70
CA PRO A 114 -11.72 -19.28 7.28
C PRO A 114 -10.40 -20.02 7.10
N LYS A 115 -9.68 -19.77 5.99
CA LYS A 115 -8.37 -20.35 5.72
C LYS A 115 -7.30 -19.82 6.68
N MET A 116 -7.31 -18.50 6.94
CA MET A 116 -6.42 -17.89 7.94
C MET A 116 -6.75 -18.42 9.33
N LEU A 117 -8.04 -18.59 9.64
CA LEU A 117 -8.48 -19.16 10.92
C LEU A 117 -8.01 -20.59 11.13
N ALA A 118 -8.00 -21.41 10.08
CA ALA A 118 -7.51 -22.78 10.13
C ALA A 118 -5.99 -22.82 10.30
N THR A 119 -5.26 -21.98 9.57
CA THR A 119 -3.79 -21.94 9.57
C THR A 119 -3.22 -21.51 10.92
N PHE A 120 -3.80 -20.50 11.56
CA PHE A 120 -3.21 -19.88 12.77
C PHE A 120 -3.86 -20.29 14.10
N ARG A 121 -4.84 -21.21 14.07
CA ARG A 121 -5.69 -21.60 15.20
C ARG A 121 -4.95 -21.94 16.50
N GLY A 122 -3.74 -22.50 16.40
CA GLY A 122 -2.92 -22.92 17.55
C GLY A 122 -1.64 -22.12 17.78
N TYR A 123 -1.37 -21.11 16.94
CA TYR A 123 -0.07 -20.43 16.91
C TYR A 123 -0.13 -18.95 17.31
N CYS A 124 -1.33 -18.35 17.33
CA CYS A 124 -1.49 -16.92 17.60
C CYS A 124 -2.74 -16.66 18.48
N ILE A 125 -2.72 -15.57 19.24
CA ILE A 125 -3.94 -15.05 19.89
C ILE A 125 -4.61 -14.11 18.89
N ARG A 126 -5.70 -14.56 18.29
CA ARG A 126 -6.40 -13.78 17.26
C ARG A 126 -7.23 -12.65 17.87
N VAL A 127 -7.06 -11.46 17.33
CA VAL A 127 -7.98 -10.33 17.55
C VAL A 127 -8.74 -10.10 16.24
N GLY A 128 -10.06 -10.11 16.28
CA GLY A 128 -10.82 -9.87 15.04
C GLY A 128 -10.74 -8.40 14.62
N CYS A 129 -10.62 -8.16 13.32
CA CYS A 129 -10.56 -6.81 12.76
C CYS A 129 -11.87 -6.05 13.02
N ALA A 130 -11.78 -4.87 13.67
CA ALA A 130 -12.92 -4.04 14.00
C ALA A 130 -13.67 -3.56 12.74
N ASP A 131 -12.93 -3.14 11.70
CA ASP A 131 -13.52 -2.70 10.44
C ASP A 131 -14.28 -3.84 9.74
N HIS A 132 -13.73 -5.05 9.79
CA HIS A 132 -14.43 -6.23 9.25
C HIS A 132 -15.74 -6.51 10.02
N TYR A 133 -15.71 -6.42 11.36
CA TYR A 133 -16.92 -6.60 12.15
C TYR A 133 -17.95 -5.51 11.87
N LEU A 134 -17.54 -4.25 11.85
CA LEU A 134 -18.44 -3.13 11.53
C LEU A 134 -19.06 -3.30 10.13
N ASN A 135 -18.24 -3.62 9.12
CA ASN A 135 -18.73 -3.86 7.77
C ASN A 135 -19.70 -5.05 7.70
N LYS A 136 -19.43 -6.15 8.41
CA LYS A 136 -20.37 -7.27 8.49
C LYS A 136 -21.66 -6.91 9.21
N GLN A 137 -21.59 -6.15 10.30
CA GLN A 137 -22.78 -5.70 11.02
C GLN A 137 -23.63 -4.78 10.13
N LEU A 138 -22.99 -3.84 9.42
CA LEU A 138 -23.67 -2.99 8.44
C LEU A 138 -24.30 -3.81 7.31
N GLN A 139 -23.56 -4.77 6.76
CA GLN A 139 -24.08 -5.67 5.73
C GLN A 139 -25.30 -6.44 6.24
N HIS A 140 -25.23 -7.04 7.43
CA HIS A 140 -26.36 -7.76 8.01
C HIS A 140 -27.55 -6.85 8.33
N ALA A 141 -27.31 -5.62 8.80
CA ALA A 141 -28.37 -4.65 9.07
C ALA A 141 -29.16 -4.27 7.80
N PHE A 142 -28.53 -4.36 6.64
CA PHE A 142 -29.12 -3.93 5.37
C PHE A 142 -29.44 -5.05 4.37
N GLU A 143 -28.95 -6.27 4.56
CA GLU A 143 -29.20 -7.40 3.65
C GLU A 143 -29.97 -8.56 4.30
N SER A 144 -29.95 -8.68 5.62
CA SER A 144 -30.68 -9.76 6.30
C SER A 144 -32.17 -9.46 6.36
N GLU A 145 -33.00 -10.42 5.99
CA GLU A 145 -34.46 -10.33 6.20
C GLU A 145 -34.85 -10.56 7.66
N GLN A 146 -33.94 -11.16 8.44
CA GLN A 146 -34.19 -11.70 9.77
C GLN A 146 -33.01 -11.41 10.72
N LEU A 147 -33.33 -10.98 11.94
CA LEU A 147 -32.39 -10.84 13.06
C LEU A 147 -32.69 -11.90 14.11
N HIS A 148 -31.67 -12.69 14.45
CA HIS A 148 -31.75 -13.61 15.59
C HIS A 148 -31.47 -12.84 16.87
N VAL A 149 -32.52 -12.46 17.60
CA VAL A 149 -32.39 -11.81 18.92
C VAL A 149 -31.91 -12.84 19.96
N ASN A 150 -32.33 -14.10 19.82
CA ASN A 150 -31.80 -15.24 20.55
C ASN A 150 -32.05 -16.55 19.75
N LYS A 151 -31.65 -17.71 20.30
CA LYS A 151 -31.75 -19.01 19.60
C LYS A 151 -33.17 -19.38 19.13
N ASN A 152 -34.20 -18.81 19.75
CA ASN A 152 -35.60 -19.18 19.51
C ASN A 152 -36.46 -18.01 18.99
N VAL A 153 -35.91 -16.80 18.91
CA VAL A 153 -36.63 -15.59 18.52
C VAL A 153 -35.93 -14.96 17.33
N VAL A 154 -36.69 -14.86 16.25
CA VAL A 154 -36.30 -14.24 15.00
C VAL A 154 -37.22 -13.05 14.77
N GLU A 155 -36.64 -11.86 14.64
CA GLU A 155 -37.36 -10.64 14.31
C GLU A 155 -37.13 -10.30 12.83
N LYS A 156 -38.16 -9.79 12.15
CA LYS A 156 -38.00 -9.27 10.79
C LYS A 156 -37.24 -7.94 10.87
N VAL A 157 -36.26 -7.75 9.99
CA VAL A 157 -35.61 -6.45 9.85
C VAL A 157 -36.55 -5.49 9.12
N ASP A 158 -36.96 -4.42 9.78
CA ASP A 158 -37.81 -3.38 9.17
C ASP A 158 -36.96 -2.38 8.37
N CYS A 159 -36.33 -2.87 7.31
CA CYS A 159 -35.49 -2.10 6.38
C CYS A 159 -35.93 -2.27 4.92
N ASP A 160 -37.18 -2.65 4.67
CA ASP A 160 -37.70 -3.05 3.34
C ASP A 160 -37.42 -1.97 2.26
N ILE A 161 -37.56 -0.68 2.62
CA ILE A 161 -37.28 0.45 1.71
C ILE A 161 -35.82 0.48 1.28
N VAL A 162 -34.89 0.36 2.25
CA VAL A 162 -33.45 0.43 2.02
C VAL A 162 -32.96 -0.81 1.27
N GLN A 163 -33.47 -1.99 1.63
CA GLN A 163 -33.20 -3.25 0.93
C GLN A 163 -33.65 -3.21 -0.53
N ASN A 164 -34.86 -2.71 -0.80
CA ASN A 164 -35.34 -2.54 -2.16
C ASN A 164 -34.47 -1.54 -2.95
N MET A 165 -34.08 -0.43 -2.32
CA MET A 165 -33.16 0.53 -2.93
C MET A 165 -31.82 -0.11 -3.29
N PHE A 166 -31.20 -0.89 -2.39
CA PHE A 166 -29.96 -1.61 -2.71
C PHE A 166 -30.12 -2.59 -3.86
N ASN A 167 -31.24 -3.33 -3.91
CA ASN A 167 -31.53 -4.26 -5.00
C ASN A 167 -31.68 -3.53 -6.34
N GLN A 168 -32.31 -2.36 -6.36
CA GLN A 168 -32.42 -1.53 -7.56
C GLN A 168 -31.06 -1.00 -8.01
N ILE A 169 -30.24 -0.48 -7.09
CA ILE A 169 -28.88 -0.01 -7.39
C ILE A 169 -28.03 -1.17 -7.94
N LYS A 170 -28.07 -2.36 -7.30
CA LYS A 170 -27.38 -3.55 -7.79
C LYS A 170 -27.80 -3.92 -9.22
N LYS A 171 -29.10 -3.82 -9.56
CA LYS A 171 -29.58 -4.06 -10.93
C LYS A 171 -29.00 -3.07 -11.94
N VAL A 172 -28.96 -1.78 -11.59
CA VAL A 172 -28.37 -0.73 -12.44
C VAL A 172 -26.88 -0.99 -12.65
N VAL A 173 -26.12 -1.22 -11.57
CA VAL A 173 -24.68 -1.53 -11.65
C VAL A 173 -24.43 -2.80 -12.46
N CYS A 174 -25.23 -3.85 -12.27
CA CYS A 174 -25.14 -5.07 -13.08
C CYS A 174 -25.43 -4.81 -14.57
N HIS A 175 -26.40 -3.95 -14.87
CA HIS A 175 -26.70 -3.56 -16.25
C HIS A 175 -25.53 -2.79 -16.87
N MET A 176 -25.00 -1.76 -16.19
CA MET A 176 -23.82 -1.00 -16.62
C MET A 176 -22.60 -1.91 -16.82
N ARG A 177 -22.44 -2.92 -15.97
CA ARG A 177 -21.38 -3.92 -16.11
C ARG A 177 -21.54 -4.78 -17.35
N ARG A 178 -22.77 -5.18 -17.66
CA ARG A 178 -23.12 -6.01 -18.84
C ARG A 178 -23.10 -5.22 -20.14
N SER A 179 -23.36 -3.92 -20.10
CA SER A 179 -23.27 -3.03 -21.26
C SER A 179 -21.85 -2.51 -21.51
N HIS A 180 -20.87 -2.89 -20.69
CA HIS A 180 -19.48 -2.43 -20.77
C HIS A 180 -19.33 -0.90 -20.62
N GLN A 181 -20.22 -0.26 -19.87
CA GLN A 181 -20.27 1.21 -19.70
C GLN A 181 -19.68 1.69 -18.37
N GLN A 182 -18.96 0.84 -17.62
CA GLN A 182 -18.44 1.19 -16.30
C GLN A 182 -17.47 2.38 -16.34
N GLN A 183 -16.69 2.50 -17.41
CA GLN A 183 -15.67 3.56 -17.55
C GLN A 183 -16.24 4.86 -18.14
N THR A 184 -17.41 4.81 -18.79
CA THR A 184 -17.99 5.99 -19.47
C THR A 184 -18.70 6.94 -18.51
N LEU A 185 -19.01 6.47 -17.30
CA LEU A 185 -19.77 7.18 -16.27
C LEU A 185 -19.02 7.28 -14.93
N SER A 186 -17.72 6.96 -14.95
CA SER A 186 -16.79 7.08 -13.80
C SER A 186 -16.22 8.49 -13.67
#